data_AF-A0A815Y8Z9-F1
#
_entry.id   AF-A0A815Y8Z9-F1
#
_cell.length_a   1.000
_cell.length_b   1.000
_cell.length_c   1.000
_cell.angle_alpha   90.00
_cell.angle_beta   90.00
_cell.angle_gamma   90.00
#
_symmetry.space_group_name_H-M   'P 1'
#
loop_
_entity.id
_entity.type
_entity.pdbx_description
1 polymer ?
#
loop_
_entity_poly.entity_id
_entity_poly.type
_entity_poly.pdbx_seq_one_letter_code
_entity_poly.pdbx_strand_id
1 'polypeptide(L)'
;MEKQKKMTTNNIDNKPSKGDDSNEDISCDRITINVPFVGKATQQFTREITKVAMKIKPNTQVIAIPRPPQAVRQFFKNKDDTPKDLQSNLIYEVNCTDCSATYIGKTVRQACQRLKEHGAPSNVPIAQNNQALKRSARIAANKKFQ
;
A
#
# COMPACT_ATOMS: atom_id res chain seq x y z
N MET A 1 -58.10 44.36 -24.92
CA MET A 1 -56.77 44.44 -24.29
C MET A 1 -56.24 43.00 -24.12
N GLU A 2 -56.04 42.19 -25.15
CA GLU A 2 -55.05 42.25 -26.23
C GLU A 2 -53.60 42.47 -25.77
N LYS A 3 -52.84 41.39 -25.62
CA LYS A 3 -51.39 41.30 -25.91
C LYS A 3 -51.01 39.92 -26.45
N GLN A 4 -51.13 39.82 -27.78
CA GLN A 4 -50.30 39.14 -28.78
C GLN A 4 -49.32 38.01 -28.36
N LYS A 5 -49.55 36.83 -28.97
CA LYS A 5 -48.51 35.85 -29.36
C LYS A 5 -47.69 36.42 -30.53
N LYS A 6 -46.37 36.23 -30.55
CA LYS A 6 -45.56 36.26 -31.77
C LYS A 6 -44.66 35.02 -31.87
N MET A 7 -44.77 34.40 -33.03
CA MET A 7 -43.96 33.30 -33.56
C MET A 7 -42.69 33.83 -34.24
N THR A 8 -41.64 33.02 -34.17
CA THR A 8 -40.62 32.67 -35.20
C THR A 8 -39.89 33.76 -36.00
N THR A 9 -38.54 33.71 -35.97
CA THR A 9 -37.70 33.87 -37.17
C THR A 9 -36.46 32.97 -37.08
N ASN A 10 -36.23 32.22 -38.15
CA ASN A 10 -35.12 31.33 -38.42
C ASN A 10 -33.81 32.09 -38.74
N ASN A 11 -32.74 31.29 -38.85
CA ASN A 11 -31.76 31.33 -39.95
C ASN A 11 -30.46 32.13 -39.72
N ILE A 12 -29.33 31.43 -39.62
CA ILE A 12 -28.39 31.20 -40.74
C ILE A 12 -27.15 30.51 -40.17
N ASP A 13 -26.86 29.34 -40.72
CA ASP A 13 -25.63 28.60 -40.55
C ASP A 13 -24.42 29.47 -40.93
N ASN A 14 -23.51 29.70 -39.98
CA ASN A 14 -22.16 30.15 -40.28
C ASN A 14 -21.16 29.16 -39.70
N LYS A 15 -20.85 28.18 -40.55
CA LYS A 15 -19.64 27.37 -40.50
C LYS A 15 -18.46 28.23 -40.95
N PRO A 16 -17.43 28.48 -40.12
CA PRO A 16 -16.14 28.89 -40.64
C PRO A 16 -15.39 27.66 -41.15
N SER A 17 -14.81 27.86 -42.32
CA SER A 17 -13.97 26.98 -43.13
C SER A 17 -12.71 26.47 -42.42
N LYS A 18 -12.22 25.33 -42.92
CA LYS A 18 -10.93 24.69 -42.63
C LYS A 18 -9.74 25.58 -43.04
N GLY A 19 -8.62 25.37 -42.35
CA GLY A 19 -7.25 25.86 -42.60
C GLY A 19 -6.59 26.14 -41.23
N ASP A 20 -5.50 25.52 -40.77
CA ASP A 20 -4.41 24.84 -41.48
C ASP A 20 -3.90 23.63 -40.68
N ASP A 21 -3.51 22.59 -41.43
CA ASP A 21 -2.82 21.40 -40.95
C ASP A 21 -1.36 21.74 -40.62
N SER A 22 -1.06 21.90 -39.33
CA SER A 22 0.24 21.57 -38.77
C SER A 22 0.04 20.48 -37.72
N ASN A 23 -0.05 19.23 -38.16
CA ASN A 23 0.16 18.06 -37.30
C ASN A 23 1.63 18.02 -36.90
N GLU A 24 2.01 18.91 -36.00
CA GLU A 24 3.07 18.60 -35.05
C GLU A 24 2.43 17.64 -34.07
N ASP A 25 3.01 16.45 -33.92
CA ASP A 25 2.61 15.49 -32.91
C ASP A 25 2.68 16.18 -31.53
N ILE A 26 1.55 16.72 -31.08
CA ILE A 26 1.42 17.29 -29.74
C ILE A 26 1.55 16.09 -28.80
N SER A 27 2.77 15.82 -28.36
CA SER A 27 3.07 14.80 -27.37
C SER A 27 2.38 15.18 -26.07
N CYS A 28 1.20 14.61 -25.84
CA CYS A 28 0.46 14.81 -24.61
C CYS A 28 1.08 13.94 -23.52
N ASP A 29 1.75 14.59 -22.58
CA ASP A 29 2.30 13.88 -21.42
C ASP A 29 1.13 13.41 -20.53
N ARG A 30 0.98 12.10 -20.36
CA ARG A 30 -0.05 11.54 -19.49
C ARG A 30 0.52 11.20 -18.13
N ILE A 31 0.14 11.96 -17.11
CA ILE A 31 0.58 11.76 -15.74
C ILE A 31 -0.56 11.12 -14.95
N THR A 32 -0.28 9.99 -14.30
CA THR A 32 -1.24 9.30 -13.44
C THR A 32 -0.83 9.40 -11.98
N ILE A 33 -1.79 9.72 -11.10
CA ILE A 33 -1.56 9.87 -9.66
C ILE A 33 -2.55 8.97 -8.92
N ASN A 34 -2.04 8.14 -8.01
CA ASN A 34 -2.90 7.34 -7.13
C ASN A 34 -3.35 8.19 -5.94
N VAL A 35 -4.67 8.24 -5.71
CA VAL A 35 -5.25 9.07 -4.64
C VAL A 35 -6.16 8.19 -3.78
N PRO A 36 -6.07 8.23 -2.44
CA PRO A 36 -7.03 7.56 -1.58
C PRO A 36 -8.46 8.10 -1.79
N PHE A 37 -9.44 7.21 -1.90
CA PHE A 37 -10.84 7.54 -2.04
C PHE A 37 -11.48 7.74 -0.65
N VAL A 38 -11.71 9.00 -0.31
CA VAL A 38 -12.32 9.46 0.96
C VAL A 38 -13.68 10.12 0.67
N GLY A 39 -14.28 9.85 -0.50
CA GLY A 39 -15.56 10.41 -0.91
C GLY A 39 -15.44 11.78 -1.59
N LYS A 40 -16.21 12.78 -1.13
CA LYS A 40 -16.32 14.11 -1.78
C LYS A 40 -14.98 14.85 -1.84
N ALA A 41 -14.14 14.70 -0.81
CA ALA A 41 -12.82 15.32 -0.76
C ALA A 41 -11.93 14.88 -1.93
N THR A 42 -11.92 13.58 -2.26
CA THR A 42 -11.18 13.06 -3.41
C THR A 42 -11.71 13.62 -4.73
N GLN A 43 -13.03 13.76 -4.87
CA GLN A 43 -13.62 14.32 -6.09
C GLN A 43 -13.26 15.81 -6.27
N GLN A 44 -13.30 16.59 -5.19
CA GLN A 44 -12.86 17.99 -5.20
C GLN A 44 -11.37 18.08 -5.54
N PHE A 45 -10.54 17.27 -4.89
CA PHE A 45 -9.11 17.18 -5.17
C PHE A 45 -8.82 16.87 -6.65
N THR A 46 -9.49 15.87 -7.23
CA THR A 46 -9.34 15.52 -8.65
C THR A 46 -9.71 16.68 -9.58
N ARG A 47 -10.76 17.44 -9.26
CA ARG A 47 -11.15 18.61 -10.06
C ARG A 47 -10.10 19.72 -9.97
N GLU A 48 -9.65 20.02 -8.76
CA GLU A 48 -8.68 21.09 -8.56
C GLU A 48 -7.31 20.74 -9.15
N ILE A 49 -6.85 19.50 -9.02
CA ILE A 49 -5.56 19.09 -9.58
C ILE A 49 -5.57 19.12 -11.11
N THR A 50 -6.67 18.72 -11.75
CA THR A 50 -6.80 18.81 -13.22
C THR A 50 -6.83 20.28 -13.68
N LYS A 51 -7.54 21.17 -12.96
CA LYS A 51 -7.55 22.61 -13.28
C LYS A 51 -6.16 23.24 -13.14
N VAL A 52 -5.44 22.90 -12.08
CA VAL A 52 -4.08 23.41 -11.84
C VAL A 52 -3.12 22.88 -12.91
N ALA A 53 -3.22 21.60 -13.26
CA ALA A 53 -2.40 20.99 -14.31
C ALA A 53 -2.60 21.69 -15.67
N MET A 54 -3.85 21.95 -16.05
CA MET A 54 -4.16 22.66 -17.29
C MET A 54 -3.58 24.08 -17.34
N LYS A 55 -3.51 24.78 -16.19
CA LYS A 55 -2.92 26.13 -16.10
C LYS A 55 -1.40 26.13 -16.25
N ILE A 56 -0.73 25.11 -15.70
CA ILE A 56 0.75 25.05 -15.69
C ILE A 56 1.27 24.52 -17.03
N LYS A 57 0.69 23.42 -17.51
CA LYS A 57 1.11 22.77 -18.76
C LYS A 57 -0.14 22.29 -19.52
N PRO A 58 -0.62 23.04 -20.52
CA PRO A 58 -1.85 22.70 -21.24
C PRO A 58 -1.73 21.38 -22.03
N ASN A 59 -0.50 20.99 -22.38
CA ASN A 59 -0.19 19.75 -23.08
C ASN A 59 0.07 18.55 -22.14
N THR A 60 -0.55 18.54 -20.96
CA THR A 60 -0.37 17.45 -19.98
C THR A 60 -1.70 17.03 -19.40
N GLN A 61 -2.04 15.76 -19.60
CA GLN A 61 -3.26 15.17 -19.06
C GLN A 61 -2.96 14.51 -17.72
N VAL A 62 -3.41 15.13 -16.63
CA VAL A 62 -3.32 14.57 -15.27
C VAL A 62 -4.57 13.78 -14.94
N ILE A 63 -4.39 12.50 -14.62
CA ILE A 63 -5.47 11.58 -14.25
C ILE A 63 -5.25 11.10 -12.81
N ALA A 64 -6.16 11.51 -11.91
CA ALA A 64 -6.22 10.99 -10.56
C ALA A 64 -7.02 9.67 -10.52
N ILE A 65 -6.37 8.59 -10.09
CA ILE A 65 -6.97 7.26 -9.96
C ILE A 65 -7.36 7.06 -8.49
N PRO A 66 -8.65 7.08 -8.14
CA PRO A 66 -9.10 6.83 -6.78
C PRO A 66 -8.87 5.35 -6.41
N ARG A 67 -8.20 5.12 -5.30
CA ARG A 67 -7.94 3.80 -4.72
C ARG A 67 -8.56 3.72 -3.32
N PRO A 68 -9.03 2.55 -2.86
CA PRO A 68 -9.45 2.42 -1.48
C PRO A 68 -8.30 2.81 -0.53
N PRO A 69 -8.61 3.41 0.63
CA PRO A 69 -7.60 3.66 1.65
C PRO A 69 -6.83 2.40 2.00
N GLN A 70 -5.57 2.59 2.36
CA GLN A 70 -4.71 1.51 2.82
C GLN A 70 -5.32 0.84 4.05
N ALA A 71 -5.18 -0.48 4.13
CA ALA A 71 -5.66 -1.21 5.31
C ALA A 71 -4.80 -0.85 6.54
N VAL A 72 -5.41 -0.80 7.71
CA VAL A 72 -4.77 -0.57 9.04
C VAL A 72 -3.43 -1.32 9.19
N ARG A 73 -3.38 -2.58 8.74
CA ARG A 73 -2.17 -3.44 8.76
C ARG A 73 -0.95 -2.90 8.00
N GLN A 74 -1.15 -1.94 7.09
CA GLN A 74 -0.08 -1.31 6.32
C GLN A 74 0.56 -0.17 7.11
N PHE A 75 -0.16 0.43 8.03
CA PHE A 75 0.34 1.50 8.89
C PHE A 75 1.00 0.97 10.16
N PHE A 76 0.50 -0.14 10.71
CA PHE A 76 0.99 -0.72 11.96
C PHE A 76 1.11 -2.23 11.86
N LYS A 77 2.08 -2.81 12.58
CA LYS A 77 2.12 -4.25 12.81
C LYS A 77 0.84 -4.66 13.55
N ASN A 78 0.18 -5.73 13.09
CA ASN A 78 -1.05 -6.22 13.72
C ASN A 78 -0.86 -6.75 15.15
N LYS A 79 0.37 -7.12 15.51
CA LYS A 79 0.74 -7.67 16.83
C LYS A 79 2.09 -7.10 17.23
N ASP A 80 2.29 -6.96 18.53
CA ASP A 80 3.57 -6.57 19.10
C ASP A 80 4.62 -7.67 18.87
N ASP A 81 5.87 -7.25 18.68
CA ASP A 81 6.98 -8.18 18.58
C ASP A 81 7.19 -8.88 19.94
N THR A 82 7.29 -10.20 19.94
CA THR A 82 7.55 -10.96 21.17
C THR A 82 9.01 -10.75 21.61
N PRO A 83 9.25 -10.25 22.84
CA PRO A 83 10.61 -10.10 23.39
C PRO A 83 11.37 -11.42 23.33
N LYS A 84 12.69 -11.37 23.13
CA LYS A 84 13.54 -12.57 22.91
C LYS A 84 13.35 -13.62 24.00
N ASP A 85 13.23 -13.21 25.25
CA ASP A 85 13.11 -14.11 26.40
C ASP A 85 11.77 -14.86 26.42
N LEU A 86 10.74 -14.29 25.82
CA LEU A 86 9.40 -14.88 25.69
C LEU A 86 9.20 -15.64 24.38
N GLN A 87 10.23 -15.72 23.53
CA GLN A 87 10.18 -16.49 22.30
C GLN A 87 10.24 -18.00 22.59
N SER A 88 9.59 -18.76 21.71
CA SER A 88 9.51 -20.23 21.73
C SER A 88 9.99 -20.77 20.39
N ASN A 89 10.25 -22.08 20.30
CA ASN A 89 10.73 -22.75 19.08
C ASN A 89 12.08 -22.20 18.58
N LEU A 90 13.02 -22.06 19.51
CA LEU A 90 14.36 -21.55 19.26
C LEU A 90 15.44 -22.50 19.78
N ILE A 91 16.66 -22.22 19.34
CA ILE A 91 17.89 -22.86 19.79
C ILE A 91 18.61 -21.83 20.67
N TYR A 92 19.08 -22.26 21.84
CA TYR A 92 19.83 -21.42 22.76
C TYR A 92 21.15 -22.09 23.13
N GLU A 93 22.08 -21.27 23.59
CA GLU A 93 23.43 -21.64 23.99
C GLU A 93 23.66 -21.17 25.42
N VAL A 94 24.19 -22.04 26.29
CA VAL A 94 24.59 -21.68 27.66
C VAL A 94 26.06 -22.01 27.83
N ASN A 95 26.85 -20.99 28.17
CA ASN A 95 28.28 -21.15 28.44
C ASN A 95 28.51 -21.42 29.93
N CYS A 96 29.40 -22.37 30.23
CA CYS A 96 29.86 -22.59 31.58
C CYS A 96 30.72 -21.39 32.03
N THR A 97 30.58 -20.96 33.28
CA THR A 97 31.40 -19.88 33.85
C THR A 97 32.81 -20.35 34.20
N ASP A 98 32.93 -21.63 34.55
CA ASP A 98 34.13 -22.18 35.18
C ASP A 98 35.02 -22.95 34.18
N CYS A 99 34.53 -23.18 32.95
CA CYS A 99 35.28 -23.82 31.88
C CYS A 99 34.79 -23.40 30.48
N SER A 100 35.55 -23.75 29.45
CA SER A 100 35.22 -23.47 28.04
C SER A 100 34.14 -24.40 27.45
N ALA A 101 33.31 -25.02 28.28
CA ALA A 101 32.24 -25.90 27.83
C ALA A 101 30.97 -25.11 27.52
N THR A 102 30.25 -25.56 26.50
CA THR A 102 29.04 -24.91 26.01
C THR A 102 27.92 -25.93 25.82
N TYR A 103 26.73 -25.63 26.34
CA TYR A 103 25.53 -26.42 26.15
C TYR A 103 24.62 -25.76 25.09
N ILE A 104 24.30 -26.51 24.03
CA ILE A 104 23.38 -26.05 22.98
C ILE A 104 22.10 -26.89 23.04
N GLY A 105 20.96 -26.22 23.17
CA GLY A 105 19.66 -26.88 23.31
C GLY A 105 18.58 -26.27 22.41
N LYS A 106 17.59 -27.09 22.05
CA LYS A 106 16.35 -26.63 21.39
C LYS A 106 15.18 -26.62 22.39
N THR A 107 14.25 -25.68 22.26
CA THR A 107 13.06 -25.61 23.11
C THR A 107 11.80 -25.21 22.36
N VAL A 108 10.69 -25.85 22.71
CA VAL A 108 9.32 -25.47 22.28
C VAL A 108 8.66 -24.54 23.31
N ARG A 109 9.15 -24.55 24.56
CA ARG A 109 8.72 -23.63 25.63
C ARG A 109 9.38 -22.26 25.47
N GLN A 110 8.87 -21.27 26.21
CA GLN A 110 9.50 -19.94 26.30
C GLN A 110 10.95 -20.05 26.78
N ALA A 111 11.84 -19.29 26.16
CA ALA A 111 13.27 -19.32 26.45
C ALA A 111 13.57 -19.00 27.91
N CYS A 112 12.92 -18.00 28.50
CA CYS A 112 13.11 -17.61 29.90
C CYS A 112 12.88 -18.78 30.86
N GLN A 113 11.81 -19.56 30.63
CA GLN A 113 11.48 -20.72 31.45
C GLN A 113 12.54 -21.82 31.29
N ARG A 114 12.96 -22.10 30.04
CA ARG A 114 13.95 -23.14 29.77
C ARG A 114 15.34 -22.80 30.32
N LEU A 115 15.73 -21.53 30.22
CA LEU A 115 16.99 -21.02 30.77
C LEU A 115 16.99 -21.10 32.29
N LYS A 116 15.87 -20.76 32.94
CA LYS A 116 15.70 -20.90 34.40
C LYS A 116 15.79 -22.35 34.87
N GLU A 117 15.17 -23.29 34.16
CA GLU A 117 15.25 -24.72 34.46
C GLU A 117 16.70 -25.24 34.44
N HIS A 118 17.55 -24.67 33.58
CA HIS A 118 18.95 -25.05 33.42
C HIS A 118 19.93 -24.18 34.21
N GLY A 119 19.44 -23.35 35.13
CA GLY A 119 20.29 -22.50 35.96
C GLY A 119 21.10 -21.47 35.17
N ALA A 120 20.65 -21.12 33.97
CA ALA A 120 21.36 -20.17 33.12
C ALA A 120 21.26 -18.76 33.74
N PRO A 121 22.32 -17.94 33.63
CA PRO A 121 22.30 -16.57 34.14
C PRO A 121 21.24 -15.73 33.41
N SER A 122 20.77 -14.65 34.03
CA SER A 122 19.66 -13.83 33.50
C SER A 122 19.92 -13.17 32.14
N ASN A 123 21.16 -13.17 31.65
CA ASN A 123 21.59 -12.52 30.40
C ASN A 123 22.21 -13.52 29.41
N VAL A 124 21.52 -14.62 29.09
CA VAL A 124 22.01 -15.57 28.10
C VAL A 124 21.71 -15.06 26.69
N PRO A 125 22.70 -15.04 25.77
CA PRO A 125 22.45 -14.68 24.38
C PRO A 125 21.53 -15.72 23.72
N ILE A 126 20.27 -15.36 23.53
CA ILE A 126 19.34 -16.17 22.76
C ILE A 126 19.65 -15.97 21.27
N ALA A 127 20.19 -17.01 20.64
CA ALA A 127 20.37 -17.04 19.18
C ALA A 127 18.99 -17.02 18.50
N GLN A 128 18.78 -16.03 17.63
CA GLN A 128 17.54 -15.96 16.85
C GLN A 128 17.52 -17.08 15.81
N ASN A 129 16.41 -17.79 15.75
CA ASN A 129 16.12 -18.70 14.66
C ASN A 129 15.89 -17.87 13.38
N ASN A 130 16.86 -17.84 12.46
CA ASN A 130 16.76 -17.22 11.13
C ASN A 130 15.80 -17.96 10.18
N GLN A 131 14.91 -18.80 10.69
CA GLN A 131 13.79 -19.31 9.91
C GLN A 131 12.64 -18.33 9.98
N ALA A 132 12.74 -17.30 9.14
CA ALA A 132 11.59 -16.82 8.41
C ALA A 132 11.01 -18.01 7.62
N LEU A 133 10.30 -18.92 8.29
CA LEU A 133 9.34 -19.79 7.63
C LEU A 133 8.29 -18.84 7.06
N LYS A 134 8.54 -18.42 5.81
CA LYS A 134 7.58 -17.80 4.93
C LYS A 134 6.32 -18.67 5.00
N ARG A 135 5.34 -18.27 5.82
CA ARG A 135 3.98 -18.80 5.78
C ARG A 135 3.30 -18.26 4.52
N SER A 136 3.88 -18.58 3.36
CA SER A 136 3.35 -18.31 2.04
C SER A 136 3.17 -19.65 1.34
N ALA A 137 2.37 -20.53 1.94
CA ALA A 137 1.88 -21.75 1.29
C ALA A 137 0.70 -22.29 2.12
N ARG A 138 -0.53 -21.97 1.68
CA ARG A 138 -1.79 -22.75 1.77
C ARG A 138 -3.02 -21.83 1.66
N ILE A 139 -3.18 -21.17 0.52
CA ILE A 139 -4.50 -20.84 -0.05
C ILE A 139 -4.39 -21.01 -1.57
N ALA A 140 -4.27 -22.24 -2.04
CA ALA A 140 -4.36 -22.58 -3.47
C ALA A 140 -4.60 -24.08 -3.64
N ALA A 141 -5.74 -24.58 -3.17
CA ALA A 141 -6.26 -25.90 -3.56
C ALA A 141 -7.77 -25.92 -3.30
N ASN A 142 -8.53 -25.26 -4.16
CA ASN A 142 -9.88 -25.66 -4.57
C ASN A 142 -10.32 -24.76 -5.74
N LYS A 143 -9.70 -25.03 -6.89
CA LYS A 143 -10.25 -24.68 -8.21
C LYS A 143 -10.44 -26.00 -8.93
N LYS A 144 -11.66 -26.23 -9.44
CA LYS A 144 -12.18 -27.38 -10.20
C LYS A 144 -13.02 -28.37 -9.40
N PHE A 145 -14.29 -28.01 -9.21
CA PHE A 145 -15.45 -28.87 -9.45
C PHE A 145 -16.63 -27.97 -9.83
N GLN A 146 -16.73 -27.66 -11.12
CA GLN A 146 -17.96 -27.43 -11.89
C GLN A 146 -17.64 -27.86 -13.33
#